data_AF-A0A3M1MY00-F1
#
_entry.id   AF-A0A3M1MY00-F1
#
_cell.length_a   1.000
_cell.length_b   1.000
_cell.length_c   1.000
_cell.angle_alpha   90.00
_cell.angle_beta   90.00
_cell.angle_gamma   90.00
#
_symmetry.space_group_name_H-M   'P 1'
#
loop_
_entity.id
_entity.type
_entity.pdbx_description
1 polymer ?
#
loop_
_entity_poly.entity_id
_entity_poly.type
_entity_poly.pdbx_seq_one_letter_code
_entity_poly.pdbx_strand_id
1 'polypeptide(L)'
;TLAEVREADLLLLLVDISSPGYLEQLRTVERTLEAIGAGDIPILLVMNKIDRLPPDQRELVEQSWLAQTRYPTVFLSATQKIGIESLYQQLLALLREIQARRHPNLPKPIKREEG
;
A
#
# COMPACT_ATOMS: atom_id res chain seq x y z
N THR A 1 0.98 11.88 14.91
CA THR A 1 2.31 11.95 15.57
C THR A 1 3.06 10.63 15.37
N LEU A 2 4.36 10.53 15.65
CA LEU A 2 5.09 9.24 15.55
C LEU A 2 4.57 8.17 16.52
N ALA A 3 3.93 8.57 17.61
CA ALA A 3 3.27 7.65 18.54
C ALA A 3 2.04 6.96 17.90
N GLU A 4 1.19 7.71 17.20
CA GLU A 4 0.03 7.15 16.48
C GLU A 4 0.43 6.11 15.43
N VAL A 5 1.61 6.24 14.81
CA VAL A 5 2.11 5.27 13.83
C VAL A 5 2.28 3.90 14.47
N ARG A 6 2.74 3.82 15.72
CA ARG A 6 3.00 2.55 16.43
C ARG A 6 1.72 1.80 16.81
N GLU A 7 0.61 2.51 16.89
CA GLU A 7 -0.70 1.97 17.23
C GLU A 7 -1.51 1.60 15.99
N ALA A 8 -0.99 1.89 14.79
CA ALA A 8 -1.69 1.66 13.54
C ALA A 8 -1.83 0.16 13.24
N ASP A 9 -3.00 -0.20 12.72
CA ASP A 9 -3.28 -1.57 12.25
C ASP A 9 -2.67 -1.84 10.86
N LEU A 10 -2.54 -0.77 10.08
CA LEU A 10 -2.08 -0.76 8.69
C LEU A 10 -1.54 0.63 8.37
N LEU A 11 -0.43 0.69 7.65
CA LEU A 11 0.12 1.93 7.10
C LEU A 11 -0.10 1.98 5.59
N LEU A 12 -0.55 3.13 5.09
CA LEU A 12 -0.57 3.43 3.66
C LEU A 12 0.62 4.34 3.37
N LEU A 13 1.59 3.85 2.61
CA LEU A 13 2.76 4.63 2.24
C LEU A 13 2.57 5.19 0.83
N LEU A 14 2.25 6.48 0.74
CA LEU A 14 2.04 7.17 -0.52
C LEU A 14 3.36 7.68 -1.08
N VAL A 15 3.74 7.21 -2.26
CA VAL A 15 5.00 7.55 -2.94
C VAL A 15 4.71 8.24 -4.27
N ASP A 16 5.39 9.34 -4.55
CA ASP A 16 5.38 9.95 -5.89
C ASP A 16 6.37 9.22 -6.80
N ILE A 17 5.87 8.37 -7.68
CA ILE A 17 6.71 7.55 -8.57
C ILE A 17 7.43 8.39 -9.64
N SER A 18 6.96 9.60 -9.90
CA SER A 18 7.60 10.53 -10.84
C SER A 18 8.83 11.24 -10.27
N SER A 19 9.05 11.14 -8.95
CA SER A 19 10.19 11.75 -8.28
C SER A 19 11.45 10.89 -8.47
N PRO A 20 12.55 11.37 -9.07
CA PRO A 20 13.77 10.58 -9.25
C PRO A 20 14.36 10.00 -7.95
N GLY A 21 14.07 10.62 -6.81
CA GLY A 21 14.55 10.21 -5.49
C GLY A 21 13.60 9.30 -4.70
N TYR A 22 12.49 8.83 -5.29
CA TYR A 22 11.45 8.10 -4.56
C TYR A 22 12.00 6.85 -3.83
N LEU A 23 12.97 6.16 -4.45
CA LEU A 23 13.63 4.98 -3.88
C LEU A 23 14.39 5.31 -2.59
N GLU A 24 15.10 6.43 -2.56
CA GLU A 24 15.86 6.85 -1.38
C GLU A 24 14.95 7.35 -0.27
N GLN A 25 13.88 8.06 -0.64
CA GLN A 25 12.84 8.48 0.30
C GLN A 25 12.17 7.26 0.93
N LEU A 26 11.80 6.25 0.14
CA LEU A 26 11.23 4.99 0.63
C LEU A 26 12.17 4.31 1.64
N ARG A 27 13.44 4.11 1.30
CA ARG A 27 14.44 3.55 2.23
C ARG A 27 14.59 4.36 3.52
N THR A 28 14.44 5.68 3.44
CA THR A 28 14.53 6.55 4.61
C THR A 28 13.30 6.43 5.51
N VAL A 29 12.10 6.32 4.91
CA VAL A 29 10.87 6.03 5.65
C VAL A 29 10.96 4.66 6.32
N GLU A 30 11.39 3.62 5.62
CA GLU A 30 11.55 2.27 6.17
C GLU A 30 12.48 2.27 7.40
N ARG A 31 13.66 2.88 7.29
CA ARG A 31 14.58 3.02 8.44
C ARG A 31 13.96 3.79 9.61
N THR A 32 13.11 4.77 9.31
CA THR A 32 12.41 5.56 10.34
C THR A 32 11.36 4.71 11.04
N LEU A 33 10.59 3.92 10.30
CA LEU A 33 9.61 2.98 10.85
C LEU A 33 10.28 1.93 11.74
N GLU A 34 11.42 1.38 11.32
CA GLU A 34 12.23 0.49 12.15
C GLU A 34 12.69 1.18 13.44
N ALA A 35 13.27 2.39 13.33
CA ALA A 35 13.80 3.12 14.48
C ALA A 35 12.75 3.48 15.53
N ILE A 36 11.49 3.67 15.14
CA ILE A 36 10.38 3.96 16.07
C ILE A 36 9.64 2.71 16.54
N GLY A 37 10.06 1.51 16.13
CA GLY A 37 9.40 0.25 16.49
C GLY A 37 8.06 0.02 15.78
N ALA A 38 7.92 0.54 14.56
CA ALA A 38 6.75 0.38 13.69
C ALA A 38 7.05 -0.48 12.43
N GLY A 39 8.22 -1.13 12.37
CA GLY A 39 8.64 -1.92 11.21
C GLY A 39 7.79 -3.16 10.91
N ASP A 40 7.10 -3.70 11.93
CA ASP A 40 6.25 -4.90 11.79
C ASP A 40 4.80 -4.59 11.38
N ILE A 41 4.43 -3.30 11.32
CA ILE A 41 3.09 -2.91 10.95
C ILE A 41 2.88 -3.20 9.46
N PRO A 42 1.79 -3.88 9.06
CA PRO A 42 1.51 -4.11 7.66
C PRO A 42 1.52 -2.80 6.85
N ILE A 43 2.10 -2.85 5.65
CA ILE A 43 2.20 -1.69 4.76
C ILE A 43 1.51 -2.00 3.44
N LEU A 44 0.64 -1.08 3.01
CA LEU A 44 0.18 -0.96 1.63
C LEU A 44 0.95 0.18 0.96
N LEU A 45 1.77 -0.14 -0.03
CA LEU A 45 2.49 0.86 -0.80
C LEU A 45 1.60 1.41 -1.91
N VAL A 46 1.50 2.73 -2.01
CA VAL A 46 0.67 3.41 -2.99
C VAL A 46 1.57 4.27 -3.88
N MET A 47 1.86 3.79 -5.08
CA MET A 47 2.62 4.49 -6.10
C MET A 47 1.70 5.47 -6.84
N ASN A 48 1.73 6.72 -6.41
CA ASN A 48 0.92 7.81 -6.94
C ASN A 48 1.65 8.55 -8.07
N LYS A 49 0.87 9.30 -8.86
CA LYS A 49 1.31 10.14 -9.99
C LYS A 49 1.81 9.35 -11.20
N ILE A 50 1.25 8.17 -11.43
CA ILE A 50 1.56 7.35 -12.62
C ILE A 50 1.25 8.07 -13.94
N ASP A 51 0.37 9.07 -13.92
CA ASP A 51 0.07 9.94 -15.06
C ASP A 51 1.25 10.82 -15.48
N ARG A 52 2.26 10.96 -14.61
CA ARG A 52 3.48 11.75 -14.89
C ARG A 52 4.62 10.89 -15.43
N LEU A 53 4.44 9.58 -15.52
CA LEU A 53 5.38 8.69 -16.19
C LEU A 53 5.18 8.77 -17.72
N PRO A 54 6.25 8.64 -18.52
CA PRO A 54 6.10 8.46 -19.96
C PRO A 54 5.21 7.24 -20.26
N PRO A 55 4.17 7.37 -21.11
CA PRO A 55 3.23 6.28 -21.38
C PRO A 55 3.89 4.98 -21.86
N ASP A 56 4.97 5.11 -22.62
CA ASP A 56 5.80 4.02 -23.15
C ASP A 56 6.65 3.31 -22.08
N GLN A 57 6.89 3.96 -20.94
CA GLN A 57 7.72 3.43 -19.86
C GLN A 57 6.91 2.96 -18.65
N ARG A 58 5.66 3.41 -18.53
CA ARG A 58 4.83 3.16 -17.35
C ARG A 58 4.69 1.67 -17.05
N GLU A 59 4.31 0.85 -18.02
CA GLU A 59 4.12 -0.59 -17.82
C GLU A 59 5.42 -1.27 -17.38
N LEU A 60 6.54 -0.94 -18.02
CA LEU A 60 7.86 -1.48 -17.66
C LEU A 60 8.25 -1.13 -16.22
N VAL A 61 8.02 0.12 -15.81
CA VAL A 61 8.29 0.59 -14.44
C VAL A 61 7.41 -0.16 -13.43
N GLU A 62 6.11 -0.30 -13.70
CA GLU A 62 5.17 -1.01 -12.83
C GLU A 62 5.58 -2.49 -12.67
N GLN A 63 5.87 -3.19 -13.78
CA GLN A 63 6.31 -4.59 -13.77
C GLN A 63 7.64 -4.78 -13.05
N SER A 64 8.63 -3.92 -13.34
CA SER A 64 9.95 -3.97 -12.70
C SER A 64 9.82 -3.79 -11.19
N TRP A 65 8.95 -2.86 -10.75
CA TRP A 65 8.67 -2.65 -9.34
C TRP A 65 8.03 -3.87 -8.68
N LEU A 66 7.00 -4.44 -9.30
CA LEU A 66 6.29 -5.61 -8.76
C LEU A 66 7.18 -6.84 -8.63
N ALA A 67 8.20 -6.98 -9.48
CA ALA A 67 9.15 -8.08 -9.43
C ALA A 67 10.11 -8.01 -8.22
N GLN A 68 10.30 -6.82 -7.61
CA GLN A 68 11.28 -6.59 -6.55
C GLN A 68 10.67 -6.14 -5.21
N THR A 69 9.45 -5.62 -5.22
CA THR A 69 8.82 -5.07 -4.01
C THR A 69 8.45 -6.18 -3.03
N ARG A 70 8.61 -5.89 -1.74
CA ARG A 70 8.15 -6.75 -0.65
C ARG A 70 6.77 -6.38 -0.10
N TYR A 71 6.22 -5.25 -0.56
CA TYR A 71 4.93 -4.75 -0.11
C TYR A 71 3.87 -4.94 -1.18
N PRO A 72 2.64 -5.33 -0.79
CA PRO A 72 1.47 -5.12 -1.62
C PRO A 72 1.48 -3.68 -2.14
N THR A 73 1.40 -3.53 -3.46
CA THR A 73 1.56 -2.23 -4.12
C THR A 73 0.36 -1.95 -5.01
N VAL A 74 -0.14 -0.72 -4.95
CA VAL A 74 -1.15 -0.19 -5.87
C VAL A 74 -0.56 0.98 -6.63
N PHE A 75 -0.77 0.99 -7.94
CA PHE A 75 -0.42 2.10 -8.83
C PHE A 75 -1.65 2.96 -9.08
N LEU A 76 -1.56 4.26 -8.79
CA LEU A 76 -2.69 5.17 -8.97
C LEU A 76 -2.28 6.56 -9.48
N SER A 77 -3.26 7.28 -10.02
CA SER A 77 -3.20 8.72 -10.22
C SER A 77 -4.39 9.33 -9.50
N ALA A 78 -4.13 10.00 -8.36
CA ALA A 78 -5.19 10.62 -7.58
C ALA A 78 -5.90 11.74 -8.38
N THR A 79 -5.15 12.49 -9.17
CA THR A 79 -5.67 13.60 -10.00
C THR A 79 -6.52 13.09 -11.16
N GLN A 80 -6.13 11.97 -11.78
CA GLN A 80 -6.87 11.35 -12.88
C GLN A 80 -7.91 10.32 -12.41
N LYS A 81 -8.02 10.08 -11.09
CA LYS A 81 -8.87 9.04 -10.48
C LYS A 81 -8.62 7.63 -11.04
N ILE A 82 -7.38 7.34 -11.46
CA ILE A 82 -6.96 6.02 -11.94
C ILE A 82 -6.49 5.18 -10.76
N GLY A 83 -6.82 3.89 -10.70
CA GLY A 83 -6.33 2.97 -9.67
C GLY A 83 -7.04 3.06 -8.31
N ILE A 84 -8.07 3.90 -8.17
CA ILE A 84 -8.83 4.07 -6.93
C ILE A 84 -9.58 2.80 -6.53
N GLU A 85 -10.18 2.10 -7.48
CA GLU A 85 -10.85 0.83 -7.22
C GLU A 85 -9.85 -0.23 -6.74
N SER A 86 -8.68 -0.31 -7.39
CA SER A 86 -7.60 -1.21 -6.96
C SER A 86 -7.12 -0.91 -5.54
N LEU A 87 -6.98 0.37 -5.19
CA LEU A 87 -6.67 0.80 -3.82
C LEU A 87 -7.72 0.30 -2.84
N TYR A 88 -9.00 0.48 -3.14
CA TYR A 88 -10.10 0.05 -2.28
C TYR A 88 -10.11 -1.46 -2.07
N GLN A 89 -10.00 -2.24 -3.15
CA GLN A 89 -9.99 -3.70 -3.08
C GLN A 89 -8.79 -4.23 -2.30
N GLN A 90 -7.59 -3.67 -2.52
CA GLN A 90 -6.39 -4.10 -1.81
C GLN A 90 -6.44 -3.71 -0.32
N LEU A 91 -6.98 -2.53 -0.01
CA LEU A 91 -7.20 -2.10 1.37
C LEU A 91 -8.16 -3.04 2.09
N LEU A 92 -9.30 -3.38 1.48
CA LEU A 92 -10.26 -4.32 2.05
C LEU A 92 -9.66 -5.70 2.28
N ALA A 93 -8.87 -6.20 1.34
CA ALA A 93 -8.19 -7.49 1.47
C ALA A 93 -7.26 -7.50 2.69
N LEU A 94 -6.41 -6.48 2.83
CA LEU A 94 -5.48 -6.36 3.96
C LEU A 94 -6.20 -6.21 5.30
N LEU A 95 -7.24 -5.38 5.37
CA LEU A 95 -8.03 -5.22 6.59
C LEU A 95 -8.68 -6.54 7.04
N ARG A 96 -9.20 -7.33 6.09
CA ARG A 96 -9.75 -8.66 6.40
C ARG A 96 -8.67 -9.61 6.94
N GLU A 97 -7.47 -9.60 6.37
CA GLU A 97 -6.36 -10.41 6.87
C GLU A 97 -5.95 -10.00 8.29
N ILE A 98 -5.83 -8.69 8.55
CA ILE A 98 -5.48 -8.16 9.87
C ILE A 98 -6.54 -8.55 10.90
N GLN A 99 -7.83 -8.40 10.57
CA GLN A 99 -8.94 -8.79 11.45
C GLN A 99 -8.93 -10.30 11.74
N ALA A 100 -8.70 -11.13 10.72
CA ALA A 100 -8.65 -12.58 10.88
C ALA A 100 -7.50 -13.02 11.80
N ARG A 101 -6.34 -12.37 11.70
CA ARG A 101 -5.19 -12.64 12.59
C ARG A 101 -5.47 -12.24 14.05
N ARG A 102 -6.18 -11.15 14.27
CA ARG A 102 -6.53 -10.67 15.63
C ARG A 102 -7.65 -11.48 16.29
N HIS A 103 -8.58 -11.98 15.49
CA HIS A 103 -9.76 -12.68 15.98
C HIS A 103 -9.96 -14.02 15.25
N PRO A 104 -9.08 -15.01 15.48
CA PRO A 104 -9.12 -16.29 14.75
C PRO A 104 -10.40 -17.10 14.99
N ASN A 105 -11.14 -16.80 16.06
CA ASN A 105 -12.35 -17.53 16.46
C ASN A 105 -13.67 -16.85 16.06
N LEU A 106 -13.63 -15.71 15.34
CA LEU A 106 -14.86 -15.09 14.86
C LEU A 106 -15.41 -15.85 13.65
N PRO A 107 -16.73 -16.14 13.60
CA PRO A 107 -17.34 -16.75 12.43
C PRO A 107 -17.16 -15.83 11.23
N LYS A 108 -16.73 -16.41 10.09
CA LYS A 108 -16.57 -15.66 8.83
C LYS A 108 -17.90 -14.96 8.49
N PRO A 109 -17.87 -13.70 8.02
CA PRO A 109 -19.09 -12.99 7.67
C PRO A 109 -19.86 -13.81 6.64
N ILE A 110 -21.13 -14.07 6.94
CA ILE A 110 -22.05 -14.79 6.07
C ILE A 110 -22.15 -13.98 4.77
N LYS A 111 -21.71 -14.56 3.65
CA LYS A 111 -21.95 -13.95 2.33
C LYS A 111 -23.46 -13.80 2.19
N ARG A 112 -23.97 -12.56 2.11
CA ARG A 112 -25.34 -12.36 1.64
C ARG A 112 -25.33 -12.78 0.18
N GLU A 113 -26.00 -13.88 -0.14
CA GLU A 113 -26.35 -14.18 -1.52
C GLU A 113 -27.28 -13.05 -1.97
N GLU A 114 -26.79 -12.23 -2.89
CA GLU A 114 -27.63 -11.27 -3.60
C GLU A 114 -28.57 -12.09 -4.48
N GLY A 115 -29.87 -12.02 -4.18
CA GLY A 115 -30.94 -12.58 -4.99
C GLY A 115 -31.45 -11.59 -6.04
#